data_AF-V5RUC1-F1
#
_entry.id   AF-V5RUC1-F1
#
_cell.length_a   1.000
_cell.length_b   1.000
_cell.length_c   1.000
_cell.angle_alpha   90.00
_cell.angle_beta   90.00
_cell.angle_gamma   90.00
#
_symmetry.space_group_name_H-M   'P 1'
#
loop_
_entity.id
_entity.type
_entity.pdbx_description
1 polymer ?
#
loop_
_entity_poly.entity_id
_entity_poly.type
_entity_poly.pdbx_seq_one_letter_code
_entity_poly.pdbx_strand_id
1 'polypeptide(L)'
;MLNKIKSKESGFTIVELLIVIVVIAILAAITIVAYNGIQSRARLSSAQQAANTIMKKAEVANSLTSSYPTAATGFSANTESAIAGQGISLSATAPTSSNGTNTVMYEPCTAGASGARINYYDFVAGTAASKYVYVGNASTGCTTWGAAFAVAG
;
A
#
# COMPACT_ATOMS: atom_id res chain seq x y z
N MET A 1 64.84 -32.92 22.41
CA MET A 1 63.38 -33.11 22.53
C MET A 1 62.70 -31.83 22.07
N LEU A 2 61.84 -31.88 21.06
CA LEU A 2 60.82 -30.85 20.81
C LEU A 2 59.65 -31.48 20.06
N ASN A 3 58.50 -31.42 20.72
CA ASN A 3 57.27 -32.13 20.45
C ASN A 3 56.53 -31.51 19.25
N LYS A 4 56.30 -32.28 18.17
CA LYS A 4 55.44 -31.84 17.06
C LYS A 4 53.98 -31.87 17.51
N ILE A 5 53.40 -30.71 17.76
CA ILE A 5 51.95 -30.55 17.88
C ILE A 5 51.35 -30.85 16.49
N LYS A 6 50.82 -32.06 16.29
CA LYS A 6 49.99 -32.38 15.12
C LYS A 6 48.65 -31.68 15.30
N SER A 7 48.44 -30.54 14.63
CA SER A 7 47.09 -30.03 14.40
C SER A 7 46.31 -31.09 13.62
N LYS A 8 45.26 -31.64 14.24
CA LYS A 8 44.27 -32.45 13.53
C LYS A 8 43.45 -31.50 12.67
N GLU A 9 43.84 -31.36 11.42
CA GLU A 9 42.98 -30.81 10.36
C GLU A 9 41.77 -31.75 10.23
N SER A 10 40.65 -31.40 10.88
CA SER A 10 39.38 -32.09 10.71
C SER A 10 38.75 -31.58 9.42
N GLY A 11 38.84 -32.38 8.35
CA GLY A 11 38.15 -32.10 7.09
C GLY A 11 36.64 -32.25 7.25
N PHE A 12 35.89 -31.33 6.64
CA PHE A 12 34.43 -31.41 6.55
C PHE A 12 34.05 -32.55 5.59
N THR A 13 33.15 -33.44 6.00
CA THR A 13 32.73 -34.55 5.13
C THR A 13 31.81 -34.05 4.03
N ILE A 14 31.87 -34.66 2.85
CA ILE A 14 30.95 -34.36 1.73
C ILE A 14 29.50 -34.61 2.17
N VAL A 15 29.27 -35.60 3.03
CA VAL A 15 27.95 -35.93 3.57
C VAL A 15 27.40 -34.82 4.45
N GLU A 16 28.23 -34.24 5.33
CA GLU A 16 27.84 -33.08 6.15
C GLU A 16 27.45 -31.88 5.27
N LEU A 17 28.15 -31.65 4.17
CA LEU A 17 27.81 -30.56 3.25
C LEU A 17 26.51 -30.86 2.48
N LEU A 18 26.31 -32.10 2.08
CA LEU A 18 25.11 -32.54 1.36
C LEU A 18 23.85 -32.38 2.21
N ILE A 19 23.88 -32.79 3.49
CA ILE A 19 22.69 -32.64 4.34
C ILE A 19 22.35 -31.17 4.57
N VAL A 20 23.35 -30.29 4.69
CA VAL A 20 23.15 -28.86 4.91
C VAL A 20 22.45 -28.22 3.73
N ILE A 21 22.90 -28.49 2.50
CA ILE A 21 22.25 -27.92 1.31
C ILE A 21 20.82 -28.44 1.12
N VAL A 22 20.54 -29.70 1.47
CA VAL A 22 19.19 -30.28 1.40
C VAL A 22 18.27 -29.60 2.41
N VAL A 23 18.75 -29.38 3.64
CA VAL A 23 17.97 -28.67 4.67
C VAL A 23 17.69 -27.23 4.25
N ILE A 24 18.70 -26.51 3.74
CA ILE A 24 18.52 -25.13 3.24
C ILE A 24 17.52 -25.10 2.07
N ALA A 25 17.56 -26.08 1.17
CA ALA A 25 16.64 -26.14 0.04
C ALA A 25 15.17 -26.30 0.48
N ILE A 26 14.90 -27.17 1.46
CA ILE A 26 13.55 -27.37 2.01
C ILE A 26 13.07 -26.10 2.71
N LEU A 27 13.92 -25.48 3.55
CA LEU A 27 13.57 -24.25 4.25
C LEU A 27 13.33 -23.09 3.26
N ALA A 28 14.15 -22.95 2.23
CA ALA A 28 14.00 -21.92 1.21
C ALA A 28 12.67 -22.05 0.42
N ALA A 29 12.26 -23.28 0.08
CA ALA A 29 11.01 -23.51 -0.63
C ALA A 29 9.79 -23.04 0.19
N ILE A 30 9.75 -23.37 1.49
CA ILE A 30 8.66 -22.96 2.39
C ILE A 30 8.66 -21.43 2.57
N THR A 31 9.84 -20.83 2.77
CA THR A 31 9.93 -19.38 2.99
C THR A 31 9.51 -18.56 1.78
N ILE A 32 9.80 -19.01 0.55
CA ILE A 32 9.38 -18.32 -0.68
C ILE A 32 7.85 -18.20 -0.77
N VAL A 33 7.11 -19.28 -0.52
CA VAL A 33 5.64 -19.27 -0.59
C VAL A 33 5.06 -18.34 0.48
N ALA A 34 5.59 -18.40 1.70
CA ALA A 34 5.16 -17.52 2.79
C ALA A 34 5.48 -16.05 2.52
N TYR A 35 6.64 -15.76 1.94
CA TYR A 35 7.12 -14.39 1.68
C TYR A 35 6.23 -13.64 0.70
N ASN A 36 5.73 -14.30 -0.35
CA ASN A 36 4.79 -13.69 -1.30
C ASN A 36 3.51 -13.18 -0.62
N GLY A 37 2.93 -13.97 0.28
CA GLY A 37 1.74 -13.56 1.04
C GLY A 37 2.02 -12.42 2.03
N ILE A 38 3.18 -12.43 2.68
CA ILE A 38 3.59 -11.34 3.58
C ILE A 38 3.80 -10.04 2.80
N GLN A 39 4.49 -10.10 1.66
CA GLN A 39 4.76 -8.93 0.82
C GLN A 39 3.46 -8.29 0.31
N SER A 40 2.50 -9.11 -0.12
CA SER A 40 1.16 -8.65 -0.52
C SER A 40 0.44 -7.92 0.62
N ARG A 41 0.41 -8.48 1.83
CA ARG A 41 -0.21 -7.82 3.01
C ARG A 41 0.51 -6.53 3.41
N ALA A 42 1.84 -6.51 3.33
CA ALA A 42 2.63 -5.31 3.60
C ALA A 42 2.31 -4.19 2.60
N ARG A 43 2.19 -4.53 1.30
CA ARG A 43 1.77 -3.61 0.25
C ARG A 43 0.35 -3.10 0.48
N LEU A 44 -0.58 -3.98 0.86
CA LEU A 44 -1.96 -3.59 1.21
C LEU A 44 -1.99 -2.59 2.37
N SER A 45 -1.21 -2.85 3.43
CA SER A 45 -1.09 -1.93 4.57
C SER A 45 -0.52 -0.57 4.15
N SER A 46 0.48 -0.55 3.27
CA SER A 46 1.04 0.70 2.72
C SER A 46 0.01 1.47 1.89
N ALA A 47 -0.78 0.79 1.06
CA ALA A 47 -1.85 1.42 0.28
C ALA A 47 -3.00 1.95 1.15
N GLN A 48 -3.37 1.21 2.19
CA GLN A 48 -4.30 1.69 3.21
C GLN A 48 -3.76 2.95 3.90
N GLN A 49 -2.47 3.01 4.22
CA GLN A 49 -1.85 4.19 4.83
C GLN A 49 -1.86 5.40 3.89
N ALA A 50 -1.59 5.21 2.60
CA ALA A 50 -1.73 6.25 1.59
C ALA A 50 -3.18 6.77 1.53
N ALA A 51 -4.16 5.87 1.48
CA ALA A 51 -5.57 6.24 1.47
C ALA A 51 -6.00 6.99 2.75
N ASN A 52 -5.55 6.55 3.93
CA ASN A 52 -5.80 7.22 5.21
C ASN A 52 -5.14 8.60 5.29
N THR A 53 -3.99 8.78 4.63
CA THR A 53 -3.35 10.09 4.55
C THR A 53 -4.20 11.05 3.74
N ILE A 54 -4.72 10.61 2.58
CA ILE A 54 -5.64 11.42 1.78
C ILE A 54 -6.96 11.68 2.52
N MET A 55 -7.50 10.70 3.26
CA MET A 55 -8.66 10.92 4.12
C MET A 55 -8.44 12.11 5.07
N LYS A 56 -7.34 12.11 5.83
CA LYS A 56 -7.01 13.20 6.76
C LYS A 56 -6.86 14.53 6.04
N LYS A 57 -6.19 14.55 4.88
CA LYS A 57 -6.05 15.76 4.05
C LYS A 57 -7.41 16.27 3.56
N ALA A 58 -8.33 15.37 3.22
CA ALA A 58 -9.67 15.73 2.78
C ALA A 58 -10.53 16.30 3.91
N GLU A 59 -10.36 15.81 5.15
CA GLU A 59 -10.99 16.39 6.33
C GLU A 59 -10.46 17.78 6.67
N VAL A 60 -9.14 17.99 6.54
CA VAL A 60 -8.53 19.32 6.69
C VAL A 60 -9.05 20.27 5.61
N ALA A 61 -9.09 19.83 4.35
CA ALA A 61 -9.66 20.63 3.26
C ALA A 61 -11.11 21.00 3.55
N ASN A 62 -11.95 20.03 3.93
CA ASN A 62 -13.35 20.27 4.29
C ASN A 62 -13.51 21.24 5.47
N SER A 63 -12.62 21.21 6.47
CA SER A 63 -12.65 22.14 7.60
C SER A 63 -12.35 23.59 7.17
N LEU A 64 -11.65 23.79 6.06
CA LEU A 64 -11.25 25.10 5.56
C LEU A 64 -12.23 25.65 4.52
N THR A 65 -12.69 24.81 3.60
CA THR A 65 -13.57 25.19 2.48
C THR A 65 -15.03 24.82 2.71
N SER A 66 -15.37 24.29 3.90
CA SER A 66 -16.71 23.79 4.26
C SER A 66 -17.29 22.75 3.28
N SER A 67 -16.42 22.15 2.46
CA SER A 67 -16.79 21.21 1.39
C SER A 67 -15.62 20.30 1.05
N TYR A 68 -15.93 19.05 0.71
CA TYR A 68 -14.92 18.09 0.27
C TYR A 68 -14.40 18.44 -1.14
N PRO A 69 -13.07 18.34 -1.39
CA PRO A 69 -12.49 18.65 -2.70
C PRO A 69 -13.13 17.82 -3.81
N THR A 70 -13.44 18.43 -4.95
CA THR A 70 -13.94 17.72 -6.14
C THR A 70 -12.88 17.58 -7.25
N ALA A 71 -11.78 18.30 -7.14
CA ALA A 71 -10.61 18.25 -8.03
C ALA A 71 -9.31 18.37 -7.23
N ALA A 72 -8.17 17.96 -7.81
CA ALA A 72 -6.88 17.94 -7.13
C ALA A 72 -6.44 19.32 -6.62
N THR A 73 -6.84 20.37 -7.33
CA THR A 73 -6.65 21.77 -6.92
C THR A 73 -7.31 22.11 -5.58
N GLY A 74 -8.39 21.42 -5.21
CA GLY A 74 -9.06 21.61 -3.92
C GLY A 74 -8.22 21.12 -2.72
N PHE A 75 -7.21 20.29 -2.95
CA PHE A 75 -6.21 19.94 -1.92
C PHE A 75 -5.06 20.94 -1.84
N SER A 76 -4.94 21.88 -2.77
CA SER A 76 -3.87 22.89 -2.77
C SER A 76 -4.32 24.22 -2.13
N ALA A 77 -5.49 24.26 -1.51
CA ALA A 77 -6.03 25.47 -0.88
C ALA A 77 -5.15 25.97 0.29
N ASN A 78 -4.42 25.07 0.96
CA ASN A 78 -3.42 25.40 1.96
C ASN A 78 -2.35 24.30 2.09
N THR A 79 -1.22 24.62 2.72
CA THR A 79 -0.10 23.68 2.92
C THR A 79 -0.49 22.45 3.76
N GLU A 80 -1.49 22.54 4.64
CA GLU A 80 -1.90 21.41 5.48
C GLU A 80 -2.83 20.44 4.76
N SER A 81 -3.65 20.88 3.80
CA SER A 81 -4.44 19.99 2.94
C SER A 81 -3.67 19.48 1.72
N ALA A 82 -2.50 20.07 1.42
CA ALA A 82 -1.66 19.70 0.30
C ALA A 82 -1.30 18.20 0.31
N ILE A 83 -1.53 17.57 -0.85
CA ILE A 83 -1.09 16.21 -1.16
C ILE A 83 0.33 16.23 -1.75
N ALA A 84 0.76 17.37 -2.30
CA ALA A 84 2.11 17.56 -2.80
C ALA A 84 3.14 17.29 -1.69
N GLY A 85 4.18 16.50 -2.00
CA GLY A 85 5.21 16.11 -1.03
C GLY A 85 4.89 14.87 -0.19
N GLN A 86 3.67 14.33 -0.24
CA GLN A 86 3.30 13.12 0.50
C GLN A 86 3.74 11.82 -0.20
N GLY A 87 4.28 11.90 -1.41
CA GLY A 87 4.65 10.73 -2.22
C GLY A 87 3.46 9.87 -2.63
N ILE A 88 2.26 10.46 -2.69
CA ILE A 88 1.00 9.80 -3.06
C ILE A 88 0.61 10.29 -4.46
N SER A 89 0.29 9.34 -5.35
CA SER A 89 -0.20 9.64 -6.68
C SER A 89 -1.71 9.47 -6.71
N LEU A 90 -2.43 10.54 -6.98
CA LEU A 90 -3.85 10.44 -7.28
C LEU A 90 -4.02 9.85 -8.69
N SER A 91 -5.05 9.04 -8.89
CA SER A 91 -5.42 8.50 -10.19
C SER A 91 -6.84 8.90 -10.53
N ALA A 92 -7.08 9.23 -11.81
CA ALA A 92 -8.42 9.47 -12.34
C ALA A 92 -9.26 8.16 -12.35
N THR A 93 -8.61 7.02 -12.55
CA THR A 93 -9.30 5.72 -12.65
C THR A 93 -8.96 4.85 -11.45
N ALA A 94 -9.91 4.00 -11.04
CA ALA A 94 -9.68 3.00 -10.02
C ALA A 94 -8.43 2.17 -10.39
N PRO A 95 -7.48 1.94 -9.46
CA PRO A 95 -6.32 1.13 -9.76
C PRO A 95 -6.76 -0.31 -10.04
N THR A 96 -6.67 -0.73 -11.30
CA THR A 96 -7.05 -2.07 -11.78
C THR A 96 -5.88 -3.05 -11.81
N SER A 97 -4.67 -2.54 -11.62
CA SER A 97 -3.42 -3.30 -11.54
C SER A 97 -2.64 -2.91 -10.29
N SER A 98 -1.57 -3.66 -9.98
CA SER A 98 -0.58 -3.37 -8.93
C SER A 98 0.22 -2.08 -9.24
N ASN A 99 -0.48 -0.97 -9.47
CA ASN A 99 0.06 0.35 -9.76
C ASN A 99 0.62 0.96 -8.48
N GLY A 100 1.72 0.43 -7.96
CA GLY A 100 2.37 0.94 -6.74
C GLY A 100 1.48 0.90 -5.49
N THR A 101 2.08 0.98 -4.30
CA THR A 101 1.32 1.07 -3.05
C THR A 101 0.75 2.47 -2.81
N ASN A 102 1.18 3.47 -3.57
CA ASN A 102 0.91 4.87 -3.30
C ASN A 102 -0.09 5.49 -4.29
N THR A 103 -0.65 4.70 -5.21
CA THR A 103 -1.66 5.17 -6.15
C THR A 103 -3.05 4.94 -5.58
N VAL A 104 -3.80 6.03 -5.45
CA VAL A 104 -5.17 6.02 -4.93
C VAL A 104 -6.07 6.86 -5.82
N MET A 105 -7.32 6.44 -5.97
CA MET A 105 -8.34 7.25 -6.64
C MET A 105 -9.22 7.86 -5.55
N TYR A 106 -9.42 9.17 -5.60
CA TYR A 106 -10.34 9.86 -4.72
C TYR A 106 -11.67 10.07 -5.45
N GLU A 107 -12.80 9.91 -4.78
CA GLU A 107 -14.13 10.12 -5.37
C GLU A 107 -14.98 10.90 -4.37
N PRO A 108 -15.28 12.19 -4.64
CA PRO A 108 -16.18 12.96 -3.79
C PRO A 108 -17.60 12.41 -3.89
N CYS A 109 -18.36 12.49 -2.80
CA CYS A 109 -19.79 12.25 -2.84
C CYS A 109 -20.50 13.44 -3.49
N THR A 110 -21.32 13.21 -4.51
CA THR A 110 -22.04 14.26 -5.24
C THR A 110 -23.54 14.33 -4.90
N ALA A 111 -24.10 13.30 -4.26
CA ALA A 111 -25.48 13.33 -3.77
C ALA A 111 -25.70 12.42 -2.55
N GLY A 112 -26.62 12.82 -1.67
CA GLY A 112 -27.09 12.05 -0.52
C GLY A 112 -26.37 12.34 0.80
N ALA A 113 -25.05 12.57 0.78
CA ALA A 113 -24.28 12.93 1.96
C ALA A 113 -23.04 13.77 1.63
N SER A 114 -22.47 14.40 2.66
CA SER A 114 -21.16 15.07 2.58
C SER A 114 -20.04 14.09 2.92
N GLY A 115 -19.10 13.92 2.00
CA GLY A 115 -17.92 13.08 2.20
C GLY A 115 -17.27 12.66 0.89
N ALA A 116 -16.36 11.70 0.99
CA ALA A 116 -15.67 11.12 -0.16
C ALA A 116 -15.30 9.67 0.12
N ARG A 117 -14.92 8.92 -0.91
CA ARG A 117 -14.25 7.63 -0.77
C ARG A 117 -12.91 7.67 -1.47
N ILE A 118 -11.96 6.91 -0.93
CA ILE A 118 -10.65 6.68 -1.51
C ILE A 118 -10.55 5.21 -1.88
N ASN A 119 -10.38 4.94 -3.16
CA ASN A 119 -10.16 3.63 -3.72
C ASN A 119 -8.65 3.35 -3.84
N TYR A 120 -8.22 2.19 -3.35
CA TYR A 120 -6.85 1.69 -3.48
C TYR A 120 -6.87 0.20 -3.84
N TYR A 121 -5.76 -0.28 -4.43
CA TYR A 121 -5.67 -1.65 -4.91
C TYR A 121 -5.60 -2.67 -3.77
N ASP A 122 -6.34 -3.76 -3.89
CA ASP A 122 -6.26 -4.91 -2.98
C ASP A 122 -5.15 -5.87 -3.44
N PHE A 123 -3.99 -5.76 -2.79
CA PHE A 123 -2.85 -6.62 -3.07
C PHE A 123 -3.05 -8.08 -2.67
N VAL A 124 -4.06 -8.40 -1.85
CA VAL A 124 -4.33 -9.76 -1.34
C VAL A 124 -5.33 -10.50 -2.21
N ALA A 125 -6.36 -9.81 -2.70
CA ALA A 125 -7.42 -10.43 -3.52
C ALA A 125 -6.94 -10.82 -4.94
N GLY A 126 -5.95 -10.10 -5.49
CA GLY A 126 -5.48 -10.31 -6.86
C GLY A 126 -6.46 -9.79 -7.92
N THR A 127 -5.92 -9.42 -9.08
CA THR A 127 -6.52 -8.84 -10.31
C THR A 127 -7.77 -7.95 -10.14
N ALA A 128 -7.62 -6.64 -10.41
CA ALA A 128 -8.69 -5.64 -10.46
C ALA A 128 -9.56 -5.51 -9.18
N ALA A 129 -9.05 -5.94 -8.03
CA ALA A 129 -9.72 -5.78 -6.75
C ALA A 129 -9.40 -4.41 -6.13
N SER A 130 -10.46 -3.68 -5.77
CA SER A 130 -10.39 -2.37 -5.12
C SER A 130 -10.91 -2.46 -3.69
N LYS A 131 -10.24 -1.77 -2.76
CA LYS A 131 -10.77 -1.48 -1.43
C LYS A 131 -11.04 0.01 -1.27
N TYR A 132 -11.96 0.31 -0.36
CA TYR A 132 -12.43 1.66 -0.11
C TYR A 132 -12.15 2.10 1.31
N VAL A 133 -11.78 3.36 1.44
CA VAL A 133 -11.72 4.12 2.69
C VAL A 133 -12.68 5.28 2.56
N TYR A 134 -13.58 5.47 3.53
CA TYR A 134 -14.59 6.53 3.48
C TYR A 134 -14.18 7.71 4.35
N VAL A 135 -14.56 8.92 3.92
CA VAL A 135 -14.38 10.18 4.64
C VAL A 135 -15.75 10.79 4.93
N GLY A 136 -15.92 11.35 6.12
CA GLY A 136 -17.19 11.95 6.54
C GLY A 136 -18.33 10.93 6.60
N ASN A 137 -19.54 11.35 6.22
CA ASN A 137 -20.74 10.52 6.27
C ASN A 137 -21.00 9.75 4.95
N ALA A 138 -19.97 9.62 4.11
CA ALA A 138 -20.12 9.01 2.79
C ALA A 138 -20.36 7.49 2.82
N SER A 139 -20.03 6.81 3.93
CA SER A 139 -20.19 5.35 4.05
C SER A 139 -21.65 4.87 4.13
N THR A 140 -22.56 5.72 4.60
CA THR A 140 -23.97 5.35 4.85
C THR A 140 -24.98 6.23 4.12
N GLY A 141 -24.58 7.42 3.66
CA GLY A 141 -25.51 8.36 3.02
C GLY A 141 -25.17 8.74 1.57
N CYS A 142 -24.01 8.36 1.05
CA CYS A 142 -23.66 8.72 -0.33
C CYS A 142 -24.41 7.84 -1.34
N THR A 143 -25.14 8.48 -2.26
CA THR A 143 -25.94 7.80 -3.29
C THR A 143 -25.33 7.90 -4.68
N THR A 144 -24.54 8.96 -4.93
CA THR A 144 -23.78 9.12 -6.18
C THR A 144 -22.35 9.55 -5.89
N TRP A 145 -21.42 8.93 -6.61
CA TRP A 145 -19.99 9.24 -6.54
C TRP A 145 -19.61 10.08 -7.76
N GLY A 146 -18.82 11.13 -7.54
CA GLY A 146 -18.28 11.94 -8.62
C GLY A 146 -17.41 11.10 -9.55
N ALA A 147 -17.44 11.43 -10.84
CA ALA A 147 -16.56 10.81 -11.82
C ALA A 147 -15.08 11.01 -11.44
N ALA A 148 -14.22 10.16 -12.00
CA ALA A 148 -12.77 10.24 -12.03
C ALA A 148 -12.22 11.61 -11.61
N PHE A 149 -11.65 11.69 -10.40
CA PHE A 149 -11.11 12.92 -9.85
C PHE A 149 -10.16 13.56 -10.84
N ALA A 150 -10.38 14.84 -11.15
CA ALA A 150 -9.50 15.60 -12.02
C ALA A 150 -8.14 15.74 -11.34
N VAL A 151 -7.25 14.81 -11.64
CA VAL A 151 -5.84 14.87 -11.30
C VAL A 151 -5.23 15.98 -12.13
N ALA A 152 -4.73 17.02 -11.47
CA ALA A 152 -3.88 18.00 -12.13
C ALA A 152 -2.66 17.24 -12.69
N GLY A 153 -2.46 17.35 -14.00
CA GLY A 153 -1.26 16.86 -14.68
C GLY A 153 -0.03 17.66 -14.29
#